data_AF-A0A1C6SD39-F1
#
_entry.id   AF-A0A1C6SD39-F1
#
_cell.length_a   1.000
_cell.length_b   1.000
_cell.length_c   1.000
_cell.angle_alpha   90.00
_cell.angle_beta   90.00
_cell.angle_gamma   90.00
#
_symmetry.space_group_name_H-M   'P 1'
#
loop_
_entity.id
_entity.type
_entity.pdbx_description
1 polymer ?
#
loop_
_entity_poly.entity_id
_entity_poly.type
_entity_poly.pdbx_seq_one_letter_code
_entity_poly.pdbx_strand_id
1 'polypeptide(L)'
;MSDSTGPRSPQLEALCRLVAEEIGTARIGVDDNFFEAGANSLTVIRIVGRVRTTFGVRIGPETVFRHPTVLAVAEQLKIDNQGTDALDPVLVLRPHGSRPPLFCVHPGGGMSWCYTSLLGSLDADRPVVGLQARGLRPGEQPARGGVPEMTDDYLRLIRDVQPRGPYHLLGWSFGGTVAHALACRMQQAGEEVGLLAVMDAEPVATAGPTGPPTARELMLGLLQEFGYDRRDLASMPLRPDRVVALLRQESSAMAYLEPAHVNAVLEVFANNHRAMDGYRPDLFDGDLEFFAASDESAVDASRWSPYVSGRTRVHPLPCTHRDIGRPEHLAEIARILDTVLA
;
A
#
# COMPACT_ATOMS: atom_id res chain seq x y z
N MET A 1 -20.31 31.82 -19.83
CA MET A 1 -21.37 30.80 -19.97
C MET A 1 -21.25 30.21 -21.35
N SER A 2 -20.62 29.04 -21.49
CA SER A 2 -20.52 28.32 -22.75
C SER A 2 -21.12 26.93 -22.53
N ASP A 3 -22.16 26.68 -23.29
CA ASP A 3 -22.95 25.46 -23.40
C ASP A 3 -22.08 24.37 -24.07
N SER A 4 -21.84 23.23 -23.40
CA SER A 4 -21.10 22.08 -23.94
C SER A 4 -21.90 20.78 -23.90
N THR A 5 -23.23 20.86 -24.04
CA THR A 5 -24.07 19.66 -24.20
C THR A 5 -24.07 19.16 -25.65
N GLY A 6 -22.96 18.53 -26.06
CA GLY A 6 -22.96 17.65 -27.23
C GLY A 6 -23.85 16.42 -26.99
N PRO A 7 -24.35 15.74 -28.04
CA PRO A 7 -25.24 14.59 -27.89
C PRO A 7 -24.57 13.51 -27.04
N ARG A 8 -25.18 13.19 -25.89
CA ARG A 8 -24.67 12.19 -24.94
C ARG A 8 -24.56 10.85 -25.67
N SER A 9 -23.35 10.32 -25.79
CA SER A 9 -23.16 9.01 -26.38
C SER A 9 -23.87 7.96 -25.51
N PRO A 10 -24.51 6.92 -26.08
CA PRO A 10 -25.13 5.83 -25.31
C PRO A 10 -24.17 5.18 -24.30
N GLN A 11 -22.86 5.23 -24.59
CA GLN A 11 -21.79 4.75 -23.71
C GLN A 11 -21.62 5.64 -22.47
N LEU A 12 -21.65 6.97 -22.61
CA LEU A 12 -21.60 7.90 -21.48
C LEU A 12 -22.84 7.76 -20.58
N GLU A 13 -24.02 7.55 -21.16
CA GLU A 13 -25.24 7.31 -20.39
C GLU A 13 -25.19 5.99 -19.61
N ALA A 14 -24.64 4.93 -20.21
CA ALA A 14 -24.41 3.66 -19.54
C ALA A 14 -23.40 3.80 -18.39
N LEU A 15 -22.33 4.56 -18.58
CA LEU A 15 -21.31 4.80 -17.56
C LEU A 15 -21.86 5.67 -16.40
N CYS A 16 -22.61 6.74 -16.70
CA CYS A 16 -23.34 7.50 -15.68
C CYS A 16 -24.27 6.61 -14.85
N ARG A 17 -25.04 5.73 -15.49
CA ARG A 17 -25.97 4.84 -14.78
C ARG A 17 -25.22 3.88 -13.85
N LEU A 18 -24.16 3.25 -14.36
CA LEU A 18 -23.29 2.36 -13.60
C LEU A 18 -22.70 3.06 -12.38
N VAL A 19 -22.13 4.25 -12.57
CA VAL A 19 -21.52 5.03 -11.48
C VAL A 19 -22.57 5.47 -10.46
N ALA A 20 -23.74 5.95 -10.89
CA ALA A 20 -24.83 6.33 -9.99
C ALA A 20 -25.30 5.14 -9.12
N GLU A 21 -25.42 3.95 -9.71
CA GLU A 21 -25.76 2.72 -9.00
C GLU A 21 -24.71 2.36 -7.94
N GLU A 22 -23.42 2.46 -8.26
CA GLU A 22 -22.34 2.14 -7.32
C GLU A 22 -22.18 3.15 -6.19
N ILE A 23 -22.40 4.43 -6.48
CA ILE A 23 -22.37 5.49 -5.46
C ILE A 23 -23.65 5.47 -4.61
N GLY A 24 -24.75 4.90 -5.12
CA GLY A 24 -26.04 4.88 -4.44
C GLY A 24 -26.81 6.21 -4.59
N THR A 25 -26.59 6.93 -5.69
CA THR A 25 -27.28 8.19 -6.01
C THR A 25 -28.34 7.98 -7.09
N ALA A 26 -29.36 8.85 -7.13
CA ALA A 26 -30.42 8.74 -8.13
C ALA A 26 -29.90 8.98 -9.55
N ARG A 27 -28.94 9.89 -9.71
CA ARG A 27 -28.26 10.25 -10.98
C ARG A 27 -26.90 10.85 -10.67
N ILE A 28 -25.97 10.69 -11.61
CA ILE A 28 -24.71 11.43 -11.67
C ILE A 28 -24.53 12.01 -13.08
N GLY A 29 -24.13 13.27 -13.15
CA GLY A 29 -23.77 13.98 -14.37
C GLY A 29 -22.44 13.49 -14.95
N VAL A 30 -22.13 13.89 -16.17
CA VAL A 30 -20.88 13.45 -16.84
C VAL A 30 -19.63 14.09 -16.25
N ASP A 31 -19.77 15.30 -15.69
CA ASP A 31 -18.71 16.11 -15.09
C ASP A 31 -18.75 16.13 -13.56
N ASP A 32 -19.71 15.42 -12.95
CA ASP A 32 -19.86 15.37 -11.51
C ASP A 32 -18.71 14.56 -10.91
N ASN A 33 -18.08 15.11 -9.87
CA ASN A 33 -16.99 14.44 -9.18
C ASN A 33 -17.53 13.28 -8.32
N PHE A 34 -16.98 12.08 -8.52
CA PHE A 34 -17.46 10.87 -7.85
C PHE A 34 -17.31 10.96 -6.33
N PHE A 35 -16.22 11.55 -5.84
CA PHE A 35 -15.94 11.66 -4.42
C PHE A 35 -16.84 12.70 -3.74
N GLU A 36 -17.14 13.81 -4.43
CA GLU A 36 -18.14 14.79 -3.97
C GLU A 36 -19.55 14.18 -3.94
N ALA A 37 -19.83 13.25 -4.86
CA ALA A 37 -21.07 12.49 -4.90
C ALA A 37 -21.15 11.35 -3.85
N GLY A 38 -20.09 11.12 -3.07
CA GLY A 38 -20.06 10.13 -1.98
C GLY A 38 -19.33 8.81 -2.31
N ALA A 39 -18.61 8.73 -3.43
CA ALA A 39 -17.76 7.58 -3.72
C ALA A 39 -16.63 7.47 -2.68
N ASN A 40 -16.40 6.24 -2.21
CA ASN A 40 -15.23 5.89 -1.42
C ASN A 40 -14.39 4.86 -2.17
N SER A 41 -13.29 4.40 -1.58
CA SER A 41 -12.36 3.45 -2.21
C SER A 41 -13.05 2.14 -2.63
N LEU A 42 -14.01 1.64 -1.83
CA LEU A 42 -14.78 0.45 -2.18
C LEU A 42 -15.70 0.73 -3.36
N THR A 43 -16.36 1.89 -3.39
CA THR A 43 -17.18 2.34 -4.52
C THR A 43 -16.35 2.45 -5.81
N VAL A 44 -15.14 3.03 -5.73
CA VAL A 44 -14.24 3.16 -6.89
C VAL A 44 -13.83 1.80 -7.44
N ILE A 45 -13.46 0.86 -6.57
CA ILE A 45 -13.10 -0.50 -6.98
C ILE A 45 -14.30 -1.19 -7.65
N ARG A 46 -15.52 -1.02 -7.13
CA ARG A 46 -16.73 -1.55 -7.75
C ARG A 46 -17.03 -0.92 -9.11
N ILE A 47 -16.91 0.40 -9.22
CA ILE A 47 -17.04 1.13 -10.49
C ILE A 47 -16.08 0.53 -11.51
N VAL A 48 -14.80 0.37 -11.16
CA VAL A 48 -13.76 -0.19 -12.03
C VAL A 48 -14.10 -1.62 -12.45
N GLY A 49 -14.44 -2.48 -11.48
CA GLY A 49 -14.80 -3.88 -11.74
C GLY A 49 -15.99 -3.99 -12.68
N ARG A 50 -17.02 -3.17 -12.48
CA ARG A 50 -18.20 -3.13 -13.36
C ARG A 50 -17.89 -2.54 -14.72
N VAL A 51 -17.05 -1.52 -14.80
CA VAL A 51 -16.65 -0.92 -16.08
C VAL A 51 -15.85 -1.94 -16.91
N ARG A 52 -14.93 -2.68 -16.29
CA ARG A 52 -14.21 -3.80 -16.95
C ARG A 52 -15.19 -4.81 -17.55
N THR A 53 -16.14 -5.29 -16.75
CA THR A 53 -17.10 -6.33 -17.18
C THR A 53 -18.08 -5.81 -18.24
N THR A 54 -18.56 -4.57 -18.11
CA THR A 54 -19.59 -4.01 -18.99
C THR A 54 -19.03 -3.57 -20.34
N PHE A 55 -17.79 -3.05 -20.36
CA PHE A 55 -17.20 -2.45 -21.55
C PHE A 55 -16.02 -3.24 -22.13
N GLY A 56 -15.57 -4.32 -21.48
CA GLY A 56 -14.47 -5.17 -21.97
C GLY A 56 -13.10 -4.47 -21.95
N VAL A 57 -12.95 -3.49 -21.08
CA VAL A 57 -11.78 -2.59 -21.00
C VAL A 57 -10.89 -2.93 -19.82
N ARG A 58 -9.60 -2.60 -19.93
CA ARG A 58 -8.64 -2.71 -18.81
C ARG A 58 -8.40 -1.32 -18.23
N ILE A 59 -9.15 -0.97 -17.20
CA ILE A 59 -8.88 0.21 -16.37
C ILE A 59 -8.65 -0.22 -14.94
N GLY A 60 -7.81 0.45 -14.17
CA GLY A 60 -7.72 0.21 -12.75
C GLY A 60 -8.34 1.34 -11.93
N PRO A 61 -8.42 1.17 -10.59
CA PRO A 61 -8.89 2.20 -9.67
C PRO A 61 -8.16 3.53 -9.83
N GLU A 62 -6.87 3.51 -10.15
CA GLU A 62 -6.04 4.71 -10.37
C GLU A 62 -6.59 5.62 -11.45
N THR A 63 -7.19 5.05 -12.51
CA THR A 63 -7.83 5.80 -13.58
C THR A 63 -8.95 6.67 -13.03
N VAL A 64 -9.79 6.08 -12.16
CA VAL A 64 -10.91 6.78 -11.54
C VAL A 64 -10.44 7.81 -10.50
N PHE A 65 -9.35 7.53 -9.77
CA PHE A 65 -8.77 8.49 -8.85
C PHE A 65 -8.17 9.72 -9.56
N ARG A 66 -7.51 9.55 -10.70
CA ARG A 66 -6.96 10.67 -11.50
C ARG A 66 -8.02 11.44 -12.26
N HIS A 67 -9.09 10.75 -12.65
CA HIS A 67 -10.12 11.28 -13.53
C HIS A 67 -11.51 11.03 -12.91
N PRO A 68 -11.86 11.72 -11.81
CA PRO A 68 -13.02 11.37 -10.99
C PRO A 68 -14.36 11.83 -11.57
N THR A 69 -14.51 11.86 -12.89
CA THR A 69 -15.76 12.18 -13.59
C THR A 69 -16.02 11.14 -14.68
N VAL A 70 -17.28 10.94 -15.05
CA VAL A 70 -17.66 9.97 -16.08
C VAL A 70 -16.99 10.31 -17.41
N LEU A 71 -16.96 11.59 -17.76
CA LEU A 71 -16.35 12.06 -19.00
C LEU A 71 -14.85 11.75 -19.04
N ALA A 72 -14.14 12.07 -17.96
CA ALA A 72 -12.69 11.88 -17.89
C ALA A 72 -12.30 10.40 -17.83
N VAL A 73 -13.06 9.54 -17.11
CA VAL A 73 -12.88 8.08 -17.18
C VAL A 73 -13.12 7.57 -18.61
N ALA A 74 -14.19 8.02 -19.27
CA ALA A 74 -14.52 7.59 -20.63
C ALA A 74 -13.46 8.02 -21.66
N GLU A 75 -12.74 9.12 -21.42
CA GLU A 75 -11.58 9.52 -22.22
C GLU A 75 -10.40 8.56 -22.04
N GLN A 76 -10.13 8.10 -20.82
CA GLN A 76 -9.08 7.10 -20.58
C GLN A 76 -9.41 5.73 -21.20
N LEU A 77 -10.69 5.37 -21.23
CA LEU A 77 -11.16 4.18 -21.95
C LEU A 77 -10.85 4.21 -23.45
N LYS A 78 -10.66 5.40 -24.04
CA LYS A 78 -10.26 5.55 -25.44
C LYS A 78 -8.74 5.53 -25.63
N ILE A 79 -7.96 5.68 -24.56
CA ILE A 79 -6.50 5.91 -24.61
C ILE A 79 -5.70 4.67 -24.18
N ASP A 80 -6.21 3.77 -23.32
CA ASP A 80 -5.37 2.74 -22.71
C ASP A 80 -5.28 1.39 -23.44
N ASN A 81 -4.20 1.24 -24.21
CA ASN A 81 -3.42 0.01 -24.31
C ASN A 81 -2.05 0.14 -23.59
N GLN A 82 -1.87 1.12 -22.66
CA GLN A 82 -0.59 1.38 -21.97
C GLN A 82 -0.70 1.88 -20.50
N GLY A 83 -1.69 1.45 -19.72
CA GLY A 83 -1.74 1.73 -18.27
C GLY A 83 -0.78 0.84 -17.46
N THR A 84 0.00 1.43 -16.54
CA THR A 84 0.87 0.74 -15.57
C THR A 84 0.06 -0.23 -14.69
N ASP A 85 0.57 -1.44 -14.47
CA ASP A 85 -0.13 -2.51 -13.77
C ASP A 85 -0.24 -2.16 -12.27
N ALA A 86 -1.41 -2.39 -11.64
CA ALA A 86 -1.61 -2.17 -10.21
C ALA A 86 -0.71 -3.06 -9.32
N LEU A 87 -0.09 -4.07 -9.92
CA LEU A 87 0.89 -4.96 -9.30
C LEU A 87 2.34 -4.60 -9.68
N ASP A 88 2.56 -3.48 -10.39
CA ASP A 88 3.91 -3.01 -10.71
C ASP A 88 4.70 -2.71 -9.42
N PRO A 89 6.02 -3.01 -9.41
CA PRO A 89 6.89 -2.75 -8.25
C PRO A 89 6.89 -1.28 -7.79
N VAL A 90 6.54 -0.35 -8.67
CA VAL A 90 6.38 1.07 -8.35
C VAL A 90 4.92 1.45 -8.55
N LEU A 91 4.21 1.64 -7.43
CA LEU A 91 2.83 2.09 -7.41
C LEU A 91 2.79 3.59 -7.15
N VAL A 92 2.51 4.38 -8.19
CA VAL A 92 2.38 5.83 -8.05
C VAL A 92 1.00 6.17 -7.45
N LEU A 93 0.96 6.43 -6.14
CA LEU A 93 -0.25 6.77 -5.39
C LEU A 93 -0.65 8.23 -5.62
N ARG A 94 0.33 9.15 -5.65
CA ARG A 94 0.14 10.55 -6.06
C ARG A 94 1.32 10.99 -6.95
N PRO A 95 1.08 11.28 -8.25
CA PRO A 95 2.15 11.46 -9.24
C PRO A 95 2.83 12.83 -9.23
N HIS A 96 2.18 13.86 -8.70
CA HIS A 96 2.61 15.26 -8.87
C HIS A 96 2.65 15.98 -7.53
N GLY A 97 3.49 17.01 -7.48
CA GLY A 97 3.75 17.85 -6.31
C GLY A 97 5.14 18.47 -6.42
N SER A 98 5.35 19.63 -5.79
CA SER A 98 6.64 20.33 -5.77
C SER A 98 7.56 19.86 -4.64
N ARG A 99 7.02 19.18 -3.62
CA ARG A 99 7.82 18.64 -2.51
C ARG A 99 8.48 17.31 -2.87
N PRO A 100 9.59 16.92 -2.19
CA PRO A 100 10.20 15.62 -2.43
C PRO A 100 9.23 14.47 -2.07
N PRO A 101 9.17 13.40 -2.88
CA PRO A 101 8.27 12.27 -2.66
C PRO A 101 8.39 11.61 -1.28
N LEU A 102 7.29 11.02 -0.82
CA LEU A 102 7.29 10.01 0.24
C LEU A 102 7.26 8.62 -0.38
N PHE A 103 8.26 7.79 -0.09
CA PHE A 103 8.33 6.40 -0.54
C PHE A 103 7.81 5.46 0.55
N CYS A 104 6.76 4.70 0.24
CA CYS A 104 6.08 3.82 1.17
C CYS A 104 6.37 2.34 0.86
N VAL A 105 7.10 1.68 1.75
CA VAL A 105 7.53 0.29 1.58
C VAL A 105 6.45 -0.68 2.03
N HIS A 106 6.09 -1.64 1.18
CA HIS A 106 5.02 -2.59 1.45
C HIS A 106 5.14 -3.35 2.79
N PRO A 107 4.01 -3.74 3.42
CA PRO A 107 3.97 -4.66 4.56
C PRO A 107 4.21 -6.11 4.13
N GLY A 108 4.00 -7.08 5.03
CA GLY A 108 4.32 -8.49 4.80
C GLY A 108 3.72 -9.05 3.51
N GLY A 109 2.50 -8.68 3.14
CA GLY A 109 1.79 -9.16 1.95
C GLY A 109 2.29 -8.60 0.62
N GLY A 110 3.22 -7.64 0.62
CA GLY A 110 3.86 -7.16 -0.61
C GLY A 110 3.18 -5.97 -1.29
N MET A 111 2.01 -5.54 -0.84
CA MET A 111 1.22 -4.49 -1.51
C MET A 111 1.19 -3.19 -0.70
N SER A 112 1.59 -2.10 -1.33
CA SER A 112 1.56 -0.75 -0.73
C SER A 112 0.18 -0.08 -0.75
N TRP A 113 -0.89 -0.85 -0.97
CA TRP A 113 -2.25 -0.32 -1.07
C TRP A 113 -2.78 0.27 0.23
N CYS A 114 -2.27 -0.22 1.37
CA CYS A 114 -2.60 0.30 2.69
C CYS A 114 -2.31 1.81 2.82
N TYR A 115 -1.32 2.34 2.11
CA TYR A 115 -0.93 3.75 2.18
C TYR A 115 -1.86 4.72 1.46
N THR A 116 -2.84 4.23 0.71
CA THR A 116 -3.79 5.07 -0.04
C THR A 116 -4.53 6.07 0.85
N SER A 117 -4.86 5.69 2.09
CA SER A 117 -5.58 6.58 3.02
C SER A 117 -4.74 7.77 3.50
N LEU A 118 -3.40 7.76 3.35
CA LEU A 118 -2.56 8.93 3.62
C LEU A 118 -2.96 10.11 2.72
N LEU A 119 -3.42 9.84 1.49
CA LEU A 119 -3.66 10.88 0.48
C LEU A 119 -4.76 11.87 0.87
N GLY A 120 -5.66 11.51 1.78
CA GLY A 120 -6.74 12.39 2.25
C GLY A 120 -6.29 13.41 3.29
N SER A 121 -5.09 13.27 3.86
CA SER A 121 -4.63 14.13 4.96
C SER A 121 -3.19 14.63 4.81
N LEU A 122 -2.35 13.92 4.04
CA LEU A 122 -0.99 14.34 3.73
C LEU A 122 -1.02 15.47 2.71
N ASP A 123 -0.17 16.48 2.91
CA ASP A 123 -0.04 17.66 2.07
C ASP A 123 -0.15 17.31 0.58
N ALA A 124 -1.13 17.91 -0.09
CA ALA A 124 -1.50 17.60 -1.48
C ALA A 124 -0.35 17.84 -2.48
N ASP A 125 0.62 18.67 -2.13
CA ASP A 125 1.78 19.01 -2.97
C ASP A 125 2.98 18.07 -2.73
N ARG A 126 2.82 17.00 -1.96
CA ARG A 126 3.80 15.93 -1.79
C ARG A 126 3.44 14.69 -2.62
N PRO A 127 4.27 14.28 -3.60
CA PRO A 127 4.11 13.01 -4.31
C PRO A 127 4.22 11.82 -3.34
N VAL A 128 3.51 10.73 -3.64
CA VAL A 128 3.52 9.51 -2.82
C VAL A 128 3.68 8.31 -3.73
N VAL A 129 4.68 7.47 -3.43
CA VAL A 129 5.05 6.30 -4.23
C VAL A 129 5.13 5.08 -3.33
N GLY A 130 4.32 4.07 -3.62
CA GLY A 130 4.40 2.77 -2.98
C GLY A 130 5.41 1.86 -3.68
N LEU A 131 6.25 1.18 -2.90
CA LEU A 131 7.15 0.13 -3.38
C LEU A 131 6.51 -1.23 -3.11
N GLN A 132 6.13 -1.94 -4.17
CA GLN A 132 5.50 -3.25 -4.10
C GLN A 132 6.52 -4.37 -4.30
N ALA A 133 6.25 -5.51 -3.68
CA ALA A 133 7.10 -6.67 -3.77
C ALA A 133 7.18 -7.23 -5.19
N ARG A 134 8.39 -7.65 -5.59
CA ARG A 134 8.57 -8.56 -6.73
C ARG A 134 7.82 -9.86 -6.51
N GLY A 135 7.36 -10.45 -7.60
CA GLY A 135 6.65 -11.73 -7.55
C GLY A 135 5.13 -11.62 -7.43
N LEU A 136 4.58 -10.41 -7.31
CA LEU A 136 3.12 -10.18 -7.39
C LEU A 136 2.59 -10.33 -8.82
N ARG A 137 3.42 -10.01 -9.82
CA ARG A 137 3.07 -10.11 -11.24
C ARG A 137 3.28 -11.54 -11.76
N PRO A 138 2.43 -12.00 -12.70
CA PRO A 138 2.62 -13.31 -13.32
C PRO A 138 4.01 -13.46 -13.96
N GLY A 139 4.71 -14.53 -13.62
CA GLY A 139 6.04 -14.85 -14.15
C GLY A 139 7.20 -14.18 -13.42
N GLU A 140 6.94 -13.30 -12.45
CA GLU A 140 7.97 -12.80 -11.54
C GLU A 140 8.21 -13.75 -10.37
N GLN A 141 9.33 -13.56 -9.68
CA GLN A 141 9.69 -14.28 -8.47
C GLN A 141 10.01 -13.27 -7.36
N PRO A 142 9.66 -13.57 -6.09
CA PRO A 142 10.09 -12.75 -4.97
C PRO A 142 11.62 -12.75 -4.81
N ALA A 143 12.17 -11.69 -4.22
CA ALA A 143 13.60 -11.58 -3.90
C ALA A 143 14.01 -12.69 -2.91
N ARG A 144 14.92 -13.59 -3.32
CA ARG A 144 15.30 -14.78 -2.54
C ARG A 144 16.55 -14.57 -1.66
N GLY A 145 17.30 -13.50 -1.91
CA GLY A 145 18.46 -13.03 -1.18
C GLY A 145 18.14 -12.19 0.06
N GLY A 146 16.87 -12.18 0.48
CA GLY A 146 16.42 -11.51 1.70
C GLY A 146 16.36 -9.99 1.61
N VAL A 147 16.37 -9.33 2.78
CA VAL A 147 16.29 -7.87 2.88
C VAL A 147 17.38 -7.13 2.08
N PRO A 148 18.65 -7.58 2.04
CA PRO A 148 19.69 -6.91 1.24
C PRO A 148 19.39 -6.86 -0.27
N GLU A 149 18.99 -7.99 -0.88
CA GLU A 149 18.62 -8.02 -2.32
C GLU A 149 17.41 -7.12 -2.59
N MET A 150 16.40 -7.17 -1.72
CA MET A 150 15.20 -6.35 -1.83
C MET A 150 15.54 -4.85 -1.74
N THR A 151 16.44 -4.49 -0.82
CA THR A 151 16.92 -3.11 -0.64
C THR A 151 17.65 -2.60 -1.87
N ASP A 152 18.55 -3.40 -2.45
CA ASP A 152 19.26 -3.03 -3.68
C ASP A 152 18.29 -2.88 -4.87
N ASP A 153 17.27 -3.74 -5.01
CA ASP A 153 16.23 -3.59 -6.04
C ASP A 153 15.42 -2.30 -5.84
N TYR A 154 14.92 -2.07 -4.63
CA TYR A 154 14.08 -0.92 -4.33
C TYR A 154 14.85 0.40 -4.44
N LEU A 155 16.12 0.44 -4.07
CA LEU A 155 16.95 1.62 -4.26
C LEU A 155 17.11 1.98 -5.76
N ARG A 156 17.18 0.99 -6.66
CA ARG A 156 17.18 1.26 -8.12
C ARG A 156 15.86 1.88 -8.56
N LEU A 157 14.73 1.29 -8.14
CA LEU A 157 13.40 1.79 -8.46
C LEU A 157 13.15 3.20 -7.93
N ILE A 158 13.59 3.49 -6.71
CA ILE A 158 13.52 4.83 -6.10
C ILE A 158 14.33 5.83 -6.94
N ARG A 159 15.54 5.45 -7.39
CA ARG A 159 16.41 6.34 -8.17
C ARG A 159 15.88 6.66 -9.56
N ASP A 160 15.09 5.77 -10.15
CA ASP A 160 14.38 6.03 -11.41
C ASP A 160 13.30 7.13 -11.23
N VAL A 161 12.76 7.27 -10.01
CA VAL A 161 11.77 8.32 -9.66
C VAL A 161 12.46 9.60 -9.16
N GLN A 162 13.40 9.47 -8.23
CA GLN A 162 14.14 10.56 -7.61
C GLN A 162 15.64 10.19 -7.56
N PRO A 163 16.48 10.72 -8.46
CA PRO A 163 17.88 10.30 -8.57
C PRO A 163 18.78 10.65 -7.37
N ARG A 164 18.40 11.64 -6.57
CA ARG A 164 19.20 12.20 -5.47
C ARG A 164 18.33 12.56 -4.28
N GLY A 165 18.89 12.40 -3.07
CA GLY A 165 18.24 12.80 -1.83
C GLY A 165 17.99 14.30 -1.70
N PRO A 166 17.31 14.75 -0.63
CA PRO A 166 16.92 13.94 0.53
C PRO A 166 15.78 12.96 0.21
N TYR A 167 15.90 11.73 0.71
CA TYR A 167 14.86 10.71 0.61
C TYR A 167 13.96 10.71 1.85
N HIS A 168 12.67 10.46 1.66
CA HIS A 168 11.69 10.29 2.73
C HIS A 168 11.07 8.89 2.66
N LEU A 169 11.25 8.11 3.71
CA LEU A 169 10.86 6.70 3.76
C LEU A 169 9.82 6.47 4.85
N LEU A 170 8.77 5.72 4.51
CA LEU A 170 7.76 5.22 5.44
C LEU A 170 7.59 3.72 5.23
N GLY A 171 7.58 2.93 6.30
CA GLY A 171 7.35 1.48 6.21
C GLY A 171 6.52 0.95 7.37
N TRP A 172 5.56 0.08 7.08
CA TRP A 172 4.69 -0.56 8.08
C TRP A 172 5.04 -2.03 8.20
N SER A 173 5.10 -2.52 9.45
CA SER A 173 5.38 -3.93 9.73
C SER A 173 6.70 -4.34 9.07
N PHE A 174 6.72 -5.42 8.29
CA PHE A 174 7.89 -5.81 7.46
C PHE A 174 8.51 -4.63 6.68
N GLY A 175 7.68 -3.76 6.11
CA GLY A 175 8.13 -2.59 5.36
C GLY A 175 8.92 -1.60 6.20
N GLY A 176 8.69 -1.52 7.51
CA GLY A 176 9.46 -0.67 8.43
C GLY A 176 10.92 -1.12 8.54
N THR A 177 11.16 -2.43 8.64
CA THR A 177 12.52 -2.98 8.60
C THR A 177 13.20 -2.69 7.26
N VAL A 178 12.49 -2.89 6.14
CA VAL A 178 13.06 -2.63 4.80
C VAL A 178 13.29 -1.14 4.56
N ALA A 179 12.43 -0.25 5.06
CA ALA A 179 12.63 1.20 5.02
C ALA A 179 13.90 1.61 5.79
N HIS A 180 14.14 1.03 6.96
CA HIS A 180 15.39 1.24 7.69
C HIS A 180 16.60 0.73 6.92
N ALA A 181 16.53 -0.48 6.33
CA ALA A 181 17.60 -1.02 5.49
C ALA A 181 17.92 -0.13 4.28
N LEU A 182 16.88 0.41 3.62
CA LEU A 182 17.00 1.39 2.54
C LEU A 182 17.70 2.66 3.01
N ALA A 183 17.32 3.19 4.18
CA ALA A 183 17.93 4.39 4.74
C ALA A 183 19.44 4.19 5.00
N CYS A 184 19.82 3.08 5.64
CA CYS A 184 21.23 2.71 5.83
C CYS A 184 21.98 2.59 4.50
N ARG A 185 21.38 1.92 3.52
CA ARG A 185 21.98 1.73 2.19
C ARG A 185 22.16 3.04 1.43
N MET A 186 21.20 3.97 1.56
CA MET A 186 21.28 5.32 0.99
C MET A 186 22.43 6.12 1.62
N GLN A 187 22.58 6.08 2.96
CA GLN A 187 23.67 6.75 3.67
C GLN A 187 25.04 6.18 3.30
N GLN A 188 25.16 4.86 3.19
CA GLN A 188 26.37 4.20 2.70
C GLN A 188 26.73 4.62 1.25
N ALA A 189 25.73 4.98 0.45
CA ALA A 189 25.91 5.52 -0.90
C ALA A 189 26.16 7.04 -0.91
N GLY A 190 26.27 7.70 0.25
CA GLY A 190 26.51 9.14 0.38
C GLY A 190 25.29 10.00 0.08
N GLU A 191 24.08 9.44 0.17
CA GLU A 191 22.84 10.18 0.01
C GLU A 191 22.25 10.61 1.36
N GLU A 192 21.50 11.71 1.34
CA GLU A 192 20.77 12.21 2.50
C GLU A 192 19.41 11.51 2.66
N VAL A 193 19.06 11.16 3.89
CA VAL A 193 17.74 10.66 4.27
C VAL A 193 17.11 11.70 5.19
N GLY A 194 16.16 12.47 4.66
CA GLY A 194 15.50 13.55 5.40
C GLY A 194 14.44 13.05 6.38
N LEU A 195 13.91 11.84 6.15
CA LEU A 195 12.94 11.19 7.03
C LEU A 195 13.08 9.68 6.93
N LEU A 196 13.19 9.03 8.09
CA LEU A 196 12.88 7.62 8.26
C LEU A 196 11.73 7.49 9.25
N ALA A 197 10.61 6.94 8.76
CA ALA A 197 9.41 6.67 9.55
C ALA A 197 9.07 5.19 9.54
N VAL A 198 8.82 4.61 10.72
CA VAL A 198 8.46 3.21 10.91
C VAL A 198 7.12 3.11 11.63
N MET A 199 6.20 2.33 11.07
CA MET A 199 4.92 2.01 11.69
C MET A 199 4.99 0.60 12.26
N ASP A 200 5.08 0.51 13.58
CA ASP A 200 4.92 -0.70 14.40
C ASP A 200 5.68 -1.92 13.86
N ALA A 201 7.00 -1.76 13.71
CA ALA A 201 7.90 -2.81 13.21
C ALA A 201 9.05 -3.07 14.17
N GLU A 202 9.47 -4.33 14.28
CA GLU A 202 10.69 -4.70 14.99
C GLU A 202 11.92 -4.61 14.07
N PRO A 203 13.10 -4.20 14.59
CA PRO A 203 14.31 -4.13 13.78
C PRO A 203 14.83 -5.52 13.37
N VAL A 204 14.63 -6.51 14.23
CA VAL A 204 15.00 -7.91 13.99
C VAL A 204 13.79 -8.77 14.23
N ALA A 205 13.62 -9.83 13.44
CA ALA A 205 12.61 -10.83 13.75
C ALA A 205 12.94 -11.47 15.09
N THR A 206 12.05 -11.34 16.07
CA THR A 206 12.10 -12.16 17.27
C THR A 206 11.76 -13.60 16.88
N ALA A 207 12.75 -14.49 16.97
CA ALA A 207 12.45 -15.91 16.93
C ALA A 207 11.51 -16.24 18.10
N GLY A 208 10.28 -16.61 17.80
CA GLY A 208 9.39 -17.16 18.81
C GLY A 208 10.02 -18.39 19.47
N PRO A 209 9.60 -18.78 20.68
CA PRO A 209 10.15 -19.93 21.39
C PRO A 209 9.99 -21.27 20.63
N THR A 210 9.24 -21.28 19.53
CA THR A 210 8.85 -22.46 18.74
C THR A 210 9.58 -22.62 17.40
N GLY A 211 10.55 -21.76 17.07
CA GLY A 211 11.26 -21.80 15.78
C GLY A 211 10.53 -21.04 14.66
N PRO A 212 10.86 -21.30 13.37
CA PRO A 212 10.26 -20.59 12.24
C PRO A 212 8.74 -20.85 12.14
N PRO A 213 7.96 -19.89 11.62
CA PRO A 213 6.52 -20.00 11.55
C PRO A 213 6.08 -21.15 10.65
N THR A 214 5.09 -21.92 11.11
CA THR A 214 4.44 -22.97 10.32
C THR A 214 3.65 -22.37 9.15
N ALA A 215 3.38 -23.17 8.12
CA ALA A 215 2.54 -22.75 7.00
C ALA A 215 1.16 -22.23 7.46
N ARG A 216 0.60 -22.81 8.53
CA ARG A 216 -0.66 -22.35 9.11
C ARG A 216 -0.54 -20.96 9.73
N GLU A 217 0.53 -20.70 10.47
CA GLU A 217 0.78 -19.39 11.08
C GLU A 217 0.99 -18.30 10.02
N LEU A 218 1.68 -18.62 8.91
CA LEU A 218 1.81 -17.71 7.78
C LEU A 218 0.46 -17.39 7.12
N MET A 219 -0.37 -18.40 6.87
CA MET A 219 -1.73 -18.20 6.32
C MET A 219 -2.62 -17.36 7.26
N LEU A 220 -2.52 -17.59 8.57
CA LEU A 220 -3.22 -16.78 9.58
C LEU A 220 -2.72 -15.32 9.55
N GLY A 221 -1.40 -15.12 9.56
CA GLY A 221 -0.78 -13.80 9.51
C GLY A 221 -1.23 -13.01 8.28
N LEU A 222 -1.29 -13.66 7.11
CA LEU A 222 -1.77 -13.02 5.91
C LEU A 222 -3.25 -12.61 6.01
N LEU A 223 -4.13 -13.52 6.42
CA LEU A 223 -5.55 -13.21 6.59
C LEU A 223 -5.77 -12.05 7.56
N GLN A 224 -4.97 -12.00 8.63
CA GLN A 224 -4.99 -10.91 9.60
C GLN A 224 -4.58 -9.56 8.98
N GLU A 225 -3.60 -9.54 8.07
CA GLU A 225 -3.18 -8.33 7.35
C GLU A 225 -4.33 -7.75 6.49
N PHE A 226 -5.21 -8.61 5.96
CA PHE A 226 -6.41 -8.21 5.23
C PHE A 226 -7.67 -8.07 6.11
N GLY A 227 -7.49 -7.94 7.42
CA GLY A 227 -8.58 -7.57 8.34
C GLY A 227 -9.42 -8.72 8.88
N TYR A 228 -9.02 -9.99 8.69
CA TYR A 228 -9.71 -11.12 9.32
C TYR A 228 -9.32 -11.26 10.80
N ASP A 229 -10.31 -11.50 11.68
CA ASP A 229 -10.07 -11.70 13.11
C ASP A 229 -9.48 -13.11 13.38
N ARG A 230 -8.49 -13.20 14.28
CA ARG A 230 -7.89 -14.48 14.68
C ARG A 230 -8.92 -15.41 15.32
N ARG A 231 -9.87 -14.86 16.07
CA ARG A 231 -10.90 -15.62 16.79
C ARG A 231 -11.80 -16.39 15.83
N ASP A 232 -12.15 -15.76 14.71
CA ASP A 232 -12.97 -16.36 13.66
C ASP A 232 -12.22 -17.45 12.89
N LEU A 233 -10.89 -17.39 12.89
CA LEU A 233 -10.01 -18.31 12.17
C LEU A 233 -9.43 -19.43 13.05
N ALA A 234 -9.47 -19.29 14.37
CA ALA A 234 -8.75 -20.15 15.31
C ALA A 234 -9.11 -21.65 15.18
N SER A 235 -10.40 -21.95 14.98
CA SER A 235 -10.94 -23.31 14.84
C SER A 235 -11.02 -23.80 13.38
N MET A 236 -10.73 -22.93 12.41
CA MET A 236 -10.90 -23.26 11.00
C MET A 236 -9.69 -24.05 10.45
N PRO A 237 -9.93 -25.12 9.68
CA PRO A 237 -8.89 -25.75 8.87
C PRO A 237 -8.45 -24.77 7.76
N LEU A 238 -7.19 -24.33 7.81
CA LEU A 238 -6.63 -23.42 6.80
C LEU A 238 -5.82 -24.20 5.78
N ARG A 239 -6.24 -24.10 4.53
CA ARG A 239 -5.55 -24.60 3.33
C ARG A 239 -5.43 -23.45 2.32
N PRO A 240 -4.44 -23.46 1.42
CA PRO A 240 -4.21 -22.35 0.48
C PRO A 240 -5.45 -21.96 -0.33
N ASP A 241 -6.19 -22.93 -0.86
CA ASP A 241 -7.44 -22.74 -1.61
C ASP A 241 -8.52 -22.03 -0.78
N ARG A 242 -8.63 -22.37 0.51
CA ARG A 242 -9.56 -21.71 1.42
C ARG A 242 -9.14 -20.29 1.76
N VAL A 243 -7.84 -20.03 1.92
CA VAL A 243 -7.32 -18.67 2.14
C VAL A 243 -7.60 -17.79 0.93
N VAL A 244 -7.37 -18.30 -0.29
CA VAL A 244 -7.73 -17.61 -1.53
C VAL A 244 -9.23 -17.32 -1.57
N ALA A 245 -10.08 -18.30 -1.24
CA ALA A 245 -11.52 -18.12 -1.22
C ALA A 245 -11.98 -17.07 -0.18
N LEU A 246 -11.38 -17.04 1.01
CA LEU A 246 -11.66 -16.04 2.03
C LEU A 246 -11.24 -14.66 1.53
N LEU A 247 -9.98 -14.47 1.15
CA LEU A 247 -9.48 -13.19 0.64
C LEU A 247 -10.33 -12.66 -0.52
N ARG A 248 -10.90 -13.54 -1.34
CA ARG A 248 -11.75 -13.17 -2.47
C ARG A 248 -13.22 -12.88 -2.15
N GLN A 249 -13.64 -12.86 -0.89
CA GLN A 249 -14.99 -12.43 -0.52
C GLN A 249 -15.24 -10.97 -0.90
N GLU A 250 -16.46 -10.62 -1.33
CA GLU A 250 -16.80 -9.32 -1.93
C GLU A 250 -16.45 -8.08 -1.06
N SER A 251 -16.31 -8.26 0.25
CA SER A 251 -15.92 -7.20 1.19
C SER A 251 -14.40 -6.92 1.23
N SER A 252 -13.58 -7.70 0.53
CA SER A 252 -12.12 -7.57 0.52
C SER A 252 -11.61 -6.94 -0.78
N ALA A 253 -10.54 -6.15 -0.68
CA ALA A 253 -9.83 -5.59 -1.82
C ALA A 253 -9.35 -6.67 -2.82
N MET A 254 -9.13 -7.89 -2.33
CA MET A 254 -8.65 -9.02 -3.11
C MET A 254 -9.74 -9.72 -3.94
N ALA A 255 -11.03 -9.41 -3.74
CA ALA A 255 -12.15 -10.01 -4.50
C ALA A 255 -12.03 -9.87 -6.02
N TYR A 256 -11.40 -8.77 -6.44
CA TYR A 256 -11.27 -8.34 -7.83
C TYR A 256 -9.96 -8.80 -8.49
N LEU A 257 -9.10 -9.49 -7.74
CA LEU A 257 -7.87 -10.09 -8.28
C LEU A 257 -8.12 -11.50 -8.78
N GLU A 258 -7.40 -11.90 -9.84
CA GLU A 258 -7.37 -13.27 -10.31
C GLU A 258 -6.78 -14.22 -9.25
N PRO A 259 -7.19 -15.52 -9.22
CA PRO A 259 -6.71 -16.44 -8.18
C PRO A 259 -5.18 -16.57 -8.15
N ALA A 260 -4.55 -16.45 -9.31
CA ALA A 260 -3.10 -16.47 -9.45
C ALA A 260 -2.41 -15.34 -8.67
N HIS A 261 -2.98 -14.13 -8.65
CA HIS A 261 -2.41 -13.00 -7.89
C HIS A 261 -2.57 -13.19 -6.37
N VAL A 262 -3.68 -13.79 -5.93
CA VAL A 262 -3.85 -14.09 -4.50
C VAL A 262 -2.85 -15.17 -4.04
N ASN A 263 -2.55 -16.15 -4.88
CA ASN A 263 -1.47 -17.11 -4.63
C ASN A 263 -0.09 -16.45 -4.61
N ALA A 264 0.16 -15.48 -5.51
CA ALA A 264 1.39 -14.71 -5.50
C ALA A 264 1.59 -13.94 -4.19
N VAL A 265 0.53 -13.32 -3.66
CA VAL A 265 0.55 -12.64 -2.36
C VAL A 265 0.90 -13.62 -1.21
N LEU A 266 0.36 -14.85 -1.24
CA LEU A 266 0.72 -15.90 -0.28
C LEU A 266 2.22 -16.26 -0.36
N GLU A 267 2.75 -16.41 -1.57
CA GLU A 267 4.17 -16.72 -1.80
C GLU A 267 5.09 -15.58 -1.35
N VAL A 268 4.73 -14.33 -1.69
CA VAL A 268 5.43 -13.12 -1.26
C VAL A 268 5.43 -13.01 0.26
N PHE A 269 4.28 -13.22 0.92
CA PHE A 269 4.18 -13.15 2.38
C PHE A 269 5.11 -14.18 3.06
N ALA A 270 5.09 -15.42 2.58
CA ALA A 270 5.99 -16.46 3.07
C ALA A 270 7.47 -16.13 2.78
N ASN A 271 7.76 -15.51 1.65
CA ASN A 271 9.11 -15.06 1.31
C ASN A 271 9.60 -13.93 2.22
N ASN A 272 8.77 -12.93 2.49
CA ASN A 272 9.12 -11.79 3.32
C ASN A 272 9.39 -12.20 4.77
N HIS A 273 8.63 -13.18 5.29
CA HIS A 273 8.96 -13.81 6.57
C HIS A 273 10.34 -14.48 6.55
N ARG A 274 10.65 -15.28 5.52
CA ARG A 274 11.98 -15.92 5.36
C ARG A 274 13.10 -14.90 5.18
N ALA A 275 12.82 -13.76 4.55
CA ALA A 275 13.80 -12.70 4.31
C ALA A 275 14.34 -12.08 5.60
N MET A 276 13.58 -12.18 6.70
CA MET A 276 13.98 -11.71 8.02
C MET A 276 14.84 -12.71 8.80
N ASP A 277 14.88 -13.98 8.38
CA ASP A 277 15.63 -15.01 9.07
C ASP A 277 17.13 -14.72 9.02
N GLY A 278 17.72 -14.47 10.20
CA GLY A 278 19.14 -14.13 10.32
C GLY A 278 19.49 -12.73 9.84
N TYR A 279 18.52 -11.90 9.43
CA TYR A 279 18.77 -10.51 9.06
C TYR A 279 19.31 -9.71 10.26
N ARG A 280 20.26 -8.81 9.98
CA ARG A 280 20.91 -7.94 10.96
C ARG A 280 20.90 -6.52 10.40
N PRO A 281 20.15 -5.58 11.02
CA PRO A 281 20.15 -4.20 10.58
C PRO A 281 21.51 -3.54 10.82
N ASP A 282 21.87 -2.64 9.91
CA ASP A 282 23.00 -1.72 10.07
C ASP A 282 22.61 -0.55 11.01
N LEU A 283 23.55 0.35 11.28
CA LEU A 283 23.26 1.59 12.00
C LEU A 283 22.74 2.66 11.02
N PHE A 284 21.54 3.17 11.28
CA PHE A 284 21.04 4.38 10.63
C PHE A 284 21.51 5.62 11.40
N ASP A 285 22.15 6.56 10.71
CA ASP A 285 22.64 7.81 11.32
C ASP A 285 21.58 8.91 11.23
N GLY A 286 20.72 9.04 12.24
CA GLY A 286 19.63 10.02 12.23
C GLY A 286 18.55 9.75 13.28
N ASP A 287 17.52 10.61 13.28
CA ASP A 287 16.32 10.43 14.10
C ASP A 287 15.33 9.46 13.42
N LEU A 288 14.61 8.68 14.22
CA LEU A 288 13.57 7.76 13.77
C LEU A 288 12.20 8.22 14.26
N GLU A 289 11.26 8.45 13.35
CA GLU A 289 9.85 8.66 13.70
C GLU A 289 9.15 7.29 13.78
N PHE A 290 8.76 6.88 14.99
CA PHE A 290 8.18 5.56 15.26
C PHE A 290 6.72 5.66 15.66
N PHE A 291 5.82 5.13 14.85
CA PHE A 291 4.39 5.06 15.13
C PHE A 291 4.06 3.70 15.76
N ALA A 292 3.74 3.69 17.05
CA ALA A 292 3.51 2.47 17.82
C ALA A 292 2.01 2.18 17.94
N ALA A 293 1.58 0.94 17.70
CA ALA A 293 0.29 0.49 18.21
C ALA A 293 0.32 0.50 19.74
N SER A 294 -0.85 0.62 20.38
CA SER A 294 -0.96 0.74 21.84
C SER A 294 -1.67 -0.43 22.51
N ASP A 295 -1.81 -1.56 21.82
CA ASP A 295 -2.42 -2.77 22.37
C ASP A 295 -1.40 -3.67 23.08
N GLU A 296 -1.84 -4.84 23.57
CA GLU A 296 -0.97 -5.81 24.25
C GLU A 296 0.12 -6.40 23.35
N SER A 297 0.04 -6.18 22.03
CA SER A 297 1.04 -6.60 21.04
C SER A 297 1.92 -5.45 20.54
N ALA A 298 1.82 -4.27 21.17
CA ALA A 298 2.60 -3.09 20.82
C ALA A 298 4.10 -3.40 20.73
N VAL A 299 4.72 -2.97 19.63
CA VAL A 299 6.16 -3.13 19.45
C VAL A 299 6.90 -2.15 20.37
N ASP A 300 7.84 -2.67 21.14
CA ASP A 300 8.73 -1.85 21.97
C ASP A 300 9.74 -1.09 21.08
N ALA A 301 9.48 0.20 20.89
CA ALA A 301 10.33 1.11 20.11
C ALA A 301 11.78 1.18 20.63
N SER A 302 12.03 0.88 21.91
CA SER A 302 13.38 0.91 22.49
C SER A 302 14.32 -0.11 21.84
N ARG A 303 13.76 -1.15 21.20
CA ARG A 303 14.52 -2.15 20.43
C ARG A 303 15.28 -1.58 19.24
N TRP A 304 14.89 -0.41 18.75
CA TRP A 304 15.59 0.30 17.67
C TRP A 304 16.85 1.03 18.13
N SER A 305 17.05 1.21 19.45
CA SER A 305 18.20 1.95 20.00
C SER A 305 19.58 1.46 19.54
N PRO A 306 19.83 0.16 19.27
CA PRO A 306 21.14 -0.28 18.73
C PRO A 306 21.35 0.05 17.25
N TYR A 307 20.29 0.43 16.53
CA TYR A 307 20.24 0.53 15.06
C TYR A 307 19.94 1.94 14.57
N VAL A 308 19.83 2.90 15.49
CA VAL A 308 19.57 4.33 15.22
C VAL A 308 20.52 5.15 16.09
N SER A 309 21.31 6.04 15.50
CA SER A 309 22.26 6.89 16.25
C SER A 309 21.59 8.05 16.99
N GLY A 310 20.48 8.56 16.43
CA GLY A 310 19.73 9.70 16.93
C GLY A 310 18.58 9.31 17.86
N ARG A 311 17.55 10.14 17.90
CA ARG A 311 16.39 9.95 18.76
C ARG A 311 15.32 9.13 18.06
N THR A 312 14.84 8.08 18.72
CA THR A 312 13.57 7.44 18.36
C THR A 312 12.41 8.22 19.00
N ARG A 313 11.66 8.95 18.19
CA ARG A 313 10.47 9.70 18.62
C ARG A 313 9.25 8.79 18.46
N VAL A 314 8.61 8.47 19.58
CA VAL A 314 7.50 7.52 19.62
C VAL A 314 6.17 8.26 19.58
N HIS A 315 5.32 7.89 18.63
CA HIS A 315 3.96 8.37 18.43
C HIS A 315 2.98 7.22 18.69
N PRO A 316 2.42 7.09 19.90
CA PRO A 316 1.47 6.03 20.20
C PRO A 316 0.13 6.29 19.51
N LEU A 317 -0.43 5.26 18.88
CA LEU A 317 -1.73 5.27 18.21
C LEU A 317 -2.70 4.32 18.94
N PRO A 318 -3.93 4.74 19.25
CA PRO A 318 -4.90 3.97 20.03
C PRO A 318 -5.53 2.84 19.20
N CYS A 319 -4.72 1.89 18.76
CA CYS A 319 -5.08 0.85 17.80
C CYS A 319 -4.21 -0.39 17.96
N THR A 320 -4.62 -1.47 17.28
CA THR A 320 -3.83 -2.69 17.16
C THR A 320 -2.82 -2.58 16.01
N HIS A 321 -1.79 -3.42 16.00
CA HIS A 321 -0.82 -3.51 14.87
C HIS A 321 -1.52 -3.56 13.50
N ARG A 322 -2.64 -4.29 13.42
CA ARG A 322 -3.41 -4.50 12.18
C ARG A 322 -4.23 -3.28 11.78
N ASP A 323 -4.67 -2.50 12.77
CA ASP A 323 -5.58 -1.40 12.54
C ASP A 323 -4.85 -0.10 12.20
N ILE A 324 -3.52 -0.04 12.38
CA ILE A 324 -2.68 1.11 11.98
C ILE A 324 -2.92 1.55 10.54
N GLY A 325 -3.17 0.61 9.62
CA GLY A 325 -3.43 0.91 8.21
C GLY A 325 -4.83 1.50 7.92
N ARG A 326 -5.69 1.63 8.92
CA ARG A 326 -7.05 2.19 8.74
C ARG A 326 -7.00 3.70 8.49
N PRO A 327 -7.99 4.26 7.78
CA PRO A 327 -8.00 5.68 7.39
C PRO A 327 -7.82 6.65 8.55
N GLU A 328 -8.45 6.41 9.70
CA GLU A 328 -8.37 7.26 10.88
C GLU A 328 -6.95 7.39 11.44
N HIS A 329 -6.19 6.30 11.46
CA HIS A 329 -4.82 6.28 11.99
C HIS A 329 -3.82 6.78 10.96
N LEU A 330 -4.01 6.47 9.67
CA LEU A 330 -3.20 7.04 8.60
C LEU A 330 -3.38 8.56 8.46
N ALA A 331 -4.59 9.08 8.71
CA ALA A 331 -4.81 10.52 8.76
C ALA A 331 -4.02 11.20 9.89
N GLU A 332 -3.91 10.54 11.05
CA GLU A 332 -3.08 11.02 12.15
C GLU A 332 -1.59 10.96 11.83
N ILE A 333 -1.11 9.85 11.28
CA ILE A 333 0.27 9.69 10.81
C ILE A 333 0.61 10.78 9.79
N ALA A 334 -0.26 11.03 8.81
CA ALA A 334 -0.06 12.06 7.80
C ALA A 334 0.14 13.46 8.39
N ARG A 335 -0.68 13.85 9.38
CA ARG A 335 -0.53 15.14 10.08
C ARG A 335 0.81 15.28 10.80
N ILE A 336 1.29 14.20 11.42
CA ILE A 336 2.59 14.16 12.10
C ILE A 336 3.71 14.26 11.06
N LEU A 337 3.63 13.49 9.97
CA LEU A 337 4.60 13.54 8.87
C LEU A 337 4.72 14.94 8.27
N ASP A 338 3.60 15.63 8.01
CA ASP A 338 3.63 17.00 7.49
C ASP A 338 4.27 17.99 8.47
N THR A 339 4.15 17.75 9.78
CA THR A 339 4.83 18.57 10.80
C THR A 339 6.33 18.32 10.81
N VAL A 340 6.76 17.07 10.65
CA VAL A 340 8.18 16.68 10.62
C VAL A 340 8.85 17.13 9.32
N LEU A 341 8.11 17.15 8.21
CA LEU A 341 8.60 17.47 6.87
C LEU A 341 8.33 18.92 6.43
N ALA A 342 7.87 19.78 7.34
CA ALA A 342 7.56 21.19 7.11
C ALA A 342 8.82 22.07 7.06
#